data_AF-A0A9P1AXF6-F1
#
_entry.id   AF-A0A9P1AXF6-F1
#
_cell.length_a   1.000
_cell.length_b   1.000
_cell.length_c   1.000
_cell.angle_alpha   90.00
_cell.angle_beta   90.00
_cell.angle_gamma   90.00
#
_symmetry.space_group_name_H-M   'P 1'
#
loop_
_entity.id
_entity.type
_entity.pdbx_description
1 polymer ?
#
loop_
_entity_poly.entity_id
_entity_poly.type
_entity_poly.pdbx_seq_one_letter_code
_entity_poly.pdbx_strand_id
1 'polypeptide(L)'
;MVAASPFRSAIIECARKGMRSFEIVQKLGVGRSVVNRTLQRFRDLGTLKDRQRSGRPVTVTTPQVVKAVRERIRRNPERSMRKMSSEFSMSPKSMRIVVRQKLNMIPYRIQKGAFLTNRNKELRLKKSKALLLGTRQGTHLRTLFTDEKIFTVEANKNGQNNRIIAMDFETACRKGKILNKTSHPSSVMVFAGICADGKTPLVFVDVGAKINQGYYVTKILESEVLPWSQSHFGNRHWIFQQDGAPAHRAKATQQWCKAHFPGLIASDEWPASSPDLNPMDFAVWGYLTQLVSTKNYSSLGSLKVSLKKAWDDLDVNYLRAVVDSYPKRLKAVIKAKGGRFENC
;
A
#
# COMPACT_ATOMS: atom_id res chain seq x y z
N MET A 1 20.27 4.46 -32.75
CA MET A 1 21.55 5.19 -32.66
C MET A 1 22.32 4.88 -33.92
N VAL A 2 22.68 5.88 -34.73
CA VAL A 2 23.60 5.64 -35.85
C VAL A 2 24.98 5.48 -35.24
N ALA A 3 25.64 4.34 -35.47
CA ALA A 3 26.95 4.06 -34.91
C ALA A 3 27.96 5.15 -35.33
N ALA A 4 28.88 5.49 -34.43
CA ALA A 4 30.01 6.34 -34.78
C ALA A 4 30.74 5.73 -35.98
N SER A 5 31.18 6.56 -36.93
CA SER A 5 31.90 6.08 -38.12
C SER A 5 33.05 5.15 -37.67
N PRO A 6 33.18 3.95 -38.26
CA PRO A 6 34.08 2.90 -37.77
C PRO A 6 35.56 3.32 -37.79
N PHE A 7 35.90 4.37 -38.55
CA PHE A 7 37.26 4.87 -38.69
C PHE A 7 37.65 5.96 -37.69
N ARG A 8 36.75 6.43 -36.80
CA ARG A 8 37.06 7.58 -35.93
C ARG A 8 38.21 7.34 -34.97
N SER A 9 38.21 6.19 -34.29
CA SER A 9 39.27 5.81 -33.37
C SER A 9 40.60 5.69 -34.11
N ALA A 10 40.61 5.00 -35.25
CA ALA A 10 41.80 4.81 -36.09
C ALA A 10 42.38 6.13 -36.59
N ILE A 11 41.55 7.08 -37.03
CA ILE A 11 41.99 8.41 -37.48
C ILE A 11 42.70 9.16 -36.35
N ILE A 12 42.14 9.14 -35.14
CA ILE A 12 42.68 9.87 -33.99
C ILE A 12 43.95 9.20 -33.45
N GLU A 13 44.01 7.87 -33.45
CA GLU A 13 45.22 7.14 -33.09
C GLU A 13 46.37 7.43 -34.06
N CYS A 14 46.09 7.46 -35.37
CA CYS A 14 47.11 7.80 -36.37
C CYS A 14 47.61 9.25 -36.18
N ALA A 15 46.71 10.19 -35.91
CA ALA A 15 47.09 11.57 -35.63
C ALA A 15 47.90 11.73 -34.34
N ARG A 16 47.59 10.96 -33.28
CA ARG A 16 48.38 10.92 -32.04
C ARG A 16 49.79 10.36 -32.24
N LYS A 17 49.94 9.43 -33.19
CA LYS A 17 51.23 8.89 -33.63
C LYS A 17 52.03 9.87 -34.53
N GLY A 18 51.55 11.11 -34.71
CA GLY A 18 52.24 12.15 -35.47
C GLY A 18 52.03 12.10 -36.98
N MET A 19 51.16 11.21 -37.50
CA MET A 19 50.89 11.16 -38.94
C MET A 19 50.17 12.42 -39.43
N ARG A 20 50.61 12.93 -40.59
CA ARG A 20 49.96 14.03 -41.31
C ARG A 20 48.66 13.55 -41.94
N SER A 21 47.68 14.44 -42.11
CA SER A 21 46.34 14.07 -42.60
C SER A 21 46.32 13.29 -43.93
N PHE A 22 47.29 13.54 -44.84
CA PHE A 22 47.37 12.79 -46.11
C PHE A 22 47.83 11.34 -45.92
N GLU A 23 48.72 11.07 -44.96
CA GLU A 23 49.19 9.73 -44.62
C GLU A 23 48.06 8.91 -44.00
N ILE A 24 47.23 9.55 -43.18
CA ILE A 24 46.03 8.94 -42.59
C ILE A 24 45.02 8.57 -43.67
N VAL A 25 44.84 9.42 -44.68
CA VAL A 25 43.96 9.16 -45.84
C VAL A 25 44.43 7.92 -46.61
N GLN A 26 45.72 7.84 -46.93
CA GLN A 26 46.27 6.70 -47.65
C GLN A 26 46.23 5.41 -46.81
N LYS A 27 46.59 5.49 -45.53
CA LYS A 27 46.66 4.34 -44.63
C LYS A 27 45.30 3.73 -44.31
N LEU A 28 44.26 4.54 -44.16
CA LEU A 28 42.93 4.07 -43.75
C LEU A 28 41.94 3.96 -44.93
N GLY A 29 42.29 4.46 -46.12
CA GLY A 29 41.39 4.49 -47.28
C GLY A 29 40.17 5.40 -47.08
N VAL A 30 40.25 6.39 -46.18
CA VAL A 30 39.13 7.26 -45.80
C VAL A 30 39.29 8.63 -46.45
N GLY A 31 38.19 9.18 -46.98
CA GLY A 31 38.21 10.50 -47.64
C GLY A 31 38.76 11.63 -46.75
N ARG A 32 39.56 12.53 -47.34
CA ARG A 32 40.22 13.66 -46.66
C ARG A 32 39.27 14.53 -45.83
N SER A 33 38.04 14.73 -46.32
CA SER A 33 37.00 15.48 -45.60
C SER A 33 36.57 14.81 -44.29
N VAL A 34 36.51 13.48 -44.25
CA VAL A 34 36.15 12.70 -43.06
C VAL A 34 37.29 12.73 -42.04
N VAL A 35 38.55 12.61 -42.50
CA VAL A 35 39.74 12.75 -41.65
C VAL A 35 39.74 14.14 -40.99
N ASN A 36 39.65 15.21 -41.77
CA ASN A 36 39.67 16.58 -41.24
C ASN A 36 38.49 16.89 -40.31
N ARG A 37 37.25 16.49 -40.68
CA ARG A 37 36.07 16.68 -39.80
C ARG A 37 36.18 15.89 -38.49
N THR A 38 36.83 14.73 -38.51
CA THR A 38 37.02 13.90 -37.31
C THR A 38 38.08 14.51 -36.40
N LEU A 39 39.22 14.94 -36.95
CA LEU A 39 40.28 15.61 -36.19
C LEU A 39 39.80 16.93 -35.61
N GLN A 40 39.09 17.75 -36.40
CA GLN A 40 38.55 19.02 -35.90
C GLN A 40 37.52 18.79 -34.79
N ARG A 41 36.61 17.83 -34.96
CA ARG A 41 35.65 17.48 -33.91
C ARG A 41 36.34 16.99 -32.65
N PHE A 42 37.40 16.20 -32.78
CA PHE A 42 38.16 15.72 -31.64
C PHE A 42 38.90 16.85 -30.92
N ARG A 43 39.45 17.82 -31.66
CA ARG A 43 40.01 19.05 -31.08
C ARG A 43 38.95 19.86 -30.32
N ASP A 44 37.74 19.98 -30.88
CA ASP A 44 36.69 20.79 -30.28
C ASP A 44 36.01 20.12 -29.07
N LEU A 45 35.82 18.80 -29.08
CA LEU A 45 35.05 18.07 -28.06
C LEU A 45 35.89 17.23 -27.09
N GLY A 46 37.15 16.94 -27.43
CA GLY A 46 38.02 16.02 -26.69
C GLY A 46 37.53 14.55 -26.62
N THR A 47 36.44 14.20 -27.32
CA THR A 47 35.82 12.88 -27.26
C THR A 47 35.50 12.31 -28.64
N LEU A 48 35.34 10.98 -28.72
CA LEU A 48 34.91 10.27 -29.93
C LEU A 48 33.40 10.36 -30.21
N LYS A 49 32.64 10.98 -29.28
CA LYS A 49 31.19 11.06 -29.33
C LYS A 49 30.73 12.01 -30.44
N ASP A 50 29.51 11.79 -30.93
CA ASP A 50 28.85 12.78 -31.80
C ASP A 50 28.58 14.08 -31.03
N ARG A 51 28.60 15.21 -31.74
CA ARG A 51 28.02 16.46 -31.22
C ARG A 51 26.57 16.19 -30.82
N GLN A 52 26.14 16.79 -29.72
CA GLN A 52 24.73 16.76 -29.35
C GLN A 52 23.94 17.41 -30.49
N ARG A 53 23.10 16.62 -31.15
CA ARG A 53 22.24 17.12 -32.22
C ARG A 53 21.17 18.02 -31.59
N SER A 54 20.88 19.15 -32.22
CA SER A 54 19.67 19.91 -31.92
C SER A 54 18.48 19.02 -32.24
N GLY A 55 17.84 18.47 -31.21
CA GLY A 55 16.63 17.69 -31.36
C GLY A 55 15.50 18.53 -31.94
N ARG A 56 14.37 17.88 -32.26
CA ARG A 56 13.15 18.58 -32.67
C ARG A 56 12.79 19.66 -31.62
N PRO A 57 12.50 20.91 -32.01
CA PRO A 57 12.07 21.95 -31.09
C PRO A 57 10.86 21.50 -30.26
N VAL A 58 10.90 21.77 -28.95
CA VAL A 58 9.81 21.45 -28.05
C VAL A 58 8.75 22.54 -28.15
N THR A 59 7.66 22.26 -28.86
CA THR A 59 6.59 23.24 -29.12
C THR A 59 5.50 23.25 -28.05
N VAL A 60 5.15 22.08 -27.50
CA VAL A 60 3.98 21.92 -26.61
C VAL A 60 4.35 21.88 -25.12
N THR A 61 5.59 21.49 -24.78
CA THR A 61 6.05 21.36 -23.38
C THR A 61 7.16 22.34 -23.05
N THR A 62 6.96 23.60 -23.44
CA THR A 62 7.90 24.69 -23.18
C THR A 62 8.04 24.94 -21.67
N PRO A 63 9.16 25.54 -21.21
CA PRO A 63 9.35 25.88 -19.80
C PRO A 63 8.23 26.74 -19.21
N GLN A 64 7.67 27.65 -20.02
CA GLN A 64 6.54 28.51 -19.64
C GLN A 64 5.26 27.68 -19.38
N VAL A 65 4.94 26.75 -20.29
CA VAL A 65 3.78 25.86 -20.13
C VAL A 65 3.96 24.93 -18.93
N VAL A 66 5.16 24.38 -18.72
CA VAL A 66 5.45 23.55 -17.53
C VAL A 66 5.24 24.34 -16.24
N LYS A 67 5.68 25.60 -16.19
CA LYS A 67 5.46 26.50 -15.03
C LYS A 67 3.97 26.79 -14.83
N ALA A 68 3.23 27.06 -15.90
CA ALA A 68 1.79 27.32 -15.83
C ALA A 68 1.01 26.08 -15.34
N VAL A 69 1.36 24.88 -15.81
CA VAL A 69 0.77 23.63 -15.31
C VAL A 69 1.09 23.41 -13.83
N ARG A 70 2.32 23.71 -13.38
CA ARG A 70 2.69 23.64 -11.95
C ARG A 70 1.81 24.53 -11.09
N GLU A 71 1.64 25.79 -11.46
CA GLU A 71 0.79 26.73 -10.71
C GLU A 71 -0.68 26.31 -10.75
N ARG A 72 -1.15 25.74 -11.86
CA ARG A 72 -2.50 25.19 -11.95
C ARG A 72 -2.73 24.05 -10.95
N ILE A 73 -1.78 23.11 -10.87
CA ILE A 73 -1.82 22.01 -9.91
C ILE A 73 -1.73 22.54 -8.47
N ARG A 74 -0.88 23.53 -8.21
CA ARG A 74 -0.74 24.14 -6.87
C ARG A 74 -2.06 24.75 -6.38
N ARG A 75 -2.82 25.41 -7.28
CA ARG A 75 -4.13 26.03 -6.97
C ARG A 75 -5.24 25.01 -6.80
N ASN A 76 -5.24 23.94 -7.58
CA ASN A 76 -6.25 22.88 -7.51
C ASN A 76 -5.64 21.50 -7.83
N PRO A 77 -5.13 20.80 -6.81
CA PRO A 77 -4.52 19.48 -6.98
C PRO A 77 -5.48 18.40 -7.49
N GLU A 78 -6.79 18.58 -7.29
CA GLU A 78 -7.83 17.61 -7.67
C GLU A 78 -8.21 17.69 -9.16
N ARG A 79 -7.71 18.70 -9.88
CA ARG A 79 -8.02 18.87 -11.30
C ARG A 79 -7.43 17.72 -12.12
N SER A 80 -8.30 17.05 -12.89
CA SER A 80 -7.85 15.91 -13.70
C SER A 80 -6.89 16.34 -14.82
N MET A 81 -5.88 15.50 -15.09
CA MET A 81 -4.96 15.70 -16.23
C MET A 81 -5.70 15.81 -17.57
N ARG A 82 -6.89 15.20 -17.70
CA ARG A 82 -7.72 15.32 -18.91
C ARG A 82 -8.34 16.72 -19.05
N LYS A 83 -8.84 17.31 -17.96
CA LYS A 83 -9.33 18.70 -18.00
C LYS A 83 -8.18 19.67 -18.25
N MET A 84 -7.04 19.46 -17.59
CA MET A 84 -5.85 20.27 -17.86
C MET A 84 -5.37 20.13 -19.31
N SER A 85 -5.42 18.93 -19.90
CA SER A 85 -5.00 18.77 -21.30
C SER A 85 -5.86 19.59 -22.27
N SER A 86 -7.17 19.67 -22.01
CA SER A 86 -8.06 20.53 -22.79
C SER A 86 -7.80 22.03 -22.55
N GLU A 87 -7.60 22.45 -21.30
CA GLU A 87 -7.31 23.87 -20.96
C GLU A 87 -6.02 24.39 -21.58
N PHE A 88 -5.00 23.53 -21.68
CA PHE A 88 -3.70 23.88 -22.28
C PHE A 88 -3.60 23.47 -23.75
N SER A 89 -4.72 23.12 -24.40
CA SER A 89 -4.80 22.73 -25.82
C SER A 89 -3.72 21.70 -26.22
N MET A 90 -3.50 20.69 -25.38
CA MET A 90 -2.46 19.68 -25.60
C MET A 90 -3.00 18.26 -25.48
N SER A 91 -2.27 17.30 -26.06
CA SER A 91 -2.64 15.90 -25.94
C SER A 91 -2.57 15.42 -24.47
N PRO A 92 -3.42 14.45 -24.05
CA PRO A 92 -3.31 13.82 -22.73
C PRO A 92 -1.93 13.19 -22.47
N LYS A 93 -1.24 12.74 -23.53
CA LYS A 93 0.12 12.21 -23.46
C LYS A 93 1.12 13.30 -23.09
N SER A 94 1.04 14.46 -23.72
CA SER A 94 1.88 15.62 -23.42
C SER A 94 1.67 16.10 -21.98
N MET A 95 0.42 16.22 -21.54
CA MET A 95 0.10 16.58 -20.15
C MET A 95 0.68 15.57 -19.14
N ARG A 96 0.59 14.27 -19.43
CA ARG A 96 1.20 13.23 -18.58
C ARG A 96 2.73 13.35 -18.51
N ILE A 97 3.39 13.69 -19.62
CA ILE A 97 4.84 13.95 -19.66
C ILE A 97 5.19 15.16 -18.80
N VAL A 98 4.45 16.26 -18.93
CA VAL A 98 4.66 17.46 -18.10
C VAL A 98 4.56 17.11 -16.62
N VAL A 99 3.46 16.47 -16.20
CA VAL A 99 3.22 16.14 -14.79
C VAL A 99 4.25 15.13 -14.26
N ARG A 100 4.44 13.99 -14.94
CA ARG A 100 5.27 12.90 -14.40
C ARG A 100 6.77 13.08 -14.63
N GLN A 101 7.19 13.60 -15.77
CA GLN A 101 8.61 13.63 -16.15
C GLN A 101 9.24 15.01 -15.94
N LYS A 102 8.50 16.09 -16.19
CA LYS A 102 9.04 17.46 -16.04
C LYS A 102 8.81 18.04 -14.64
N LEU A 103 7.66 17.75 -14.04
CA LEU A 103 7.32 18.19 -12.69
C LEU A 103 7.61 17.14 -11.62
N ASN A 104 7.91 15.90 -12.01
CA ASN A 104 8.13 14.76 -11.11
C ASN A 104 6.96 14.55 -10.12
N MET A 105 5.74 14.82 -10.57
CA MET A 105 4.52 14.67 -9.76
C MET A 105 3.84 13.35 -10.10
N ILE A 106 3.44 12.61 -9.07
CA ILE A 106 2.73 11.35 -9.18
C ILE A 106 1.27 11.59 -8.80
N PRO A 107 0.29 11.22 -9.64
CA PRO A 107 -1.11 11.32 -9.26
C PRO A 107 -1.47 10.24 -8.24
N TYR A 108 -1.99 10.65 -7.08
CA TYR A 108 -2.50 9.76 -6.04
C TYR A 108 -4.03 9.67 -6.12
N ARG A 109 -4.61 8.62 -5.55
CA ARG A 109 -6.07 8.50 -5.40
C ARG A 109 -6.48 9.16 -4.11
N ILE A 110 -7.59 9.90 -4.14
CA ILE A 110 -8.24 10.40 -2.92
C ILE A 110 -8.68 9.20 -2.09
N GLN A 111 -8.23 9.16 -0.85
CA GLN A 111 -8.53 8.08 0.09
C GLN A 111 -9.69 8.50 0.98
N LYS A 112 -10.72 7.65 1.06
CA LYS A 112 -11.84 7.86 1.99
C LYS A 112 -11.43 7.42 3.39
N GLY A 113 -11.83 8.15 4.42
CA GLY A 113 -11.70 7.68 5.80
C GLY A 113 -12.52 8.52 6.77
N ALA A 114 -12.69 8.03 8.00
CA ALA A 114 -13.48 8.68 9.05
C ALA A 114 -12.98 10.09 9.41
N PHE A 115 -13.90 11.05 9.51
CA PHE A 115 -13.57 12.43 9.85
C PHE A 115 -12.92 12.50 11.25
N LEU A 116 -11.71 13.07 11.33
CA LEU A 116 -10.98 13.27 12.58
C LEU A 116 -11.08 14.75 13.00
N THR A 117 -11.92 15.05 13.98
CA THR A 117 -11.97 16.35 14.64
C THR A 117 -10.63 16.66 15.33
N ASN A 118 -10.33 17.94 15.58
CA ASN A 118 -9.13 18.32 16.32
C ASN A 118 -9.09 17.68 17.72
N ARG A 119 -10.23 17.64 18.42
CA ARG A 119 -10.38 16.93 19.70
C ARG A 119 -10.04 15.45 19.58
N ASN A 120 -10.50 14.76 18.53
CA ASN A 120 -10.18 13.35 18.31
C ASN A 120 -8.68 13.15 18.05
N LYS A 121 -8.02 14.06 17.31
CA LYS A 121 -6.57 14.02 17.09
C LYS A 121 -5.80 14.19 18.40
N GLU A 122 -6.19 15.14 19.25
CA GLU A 122 -5.55 15.35 20.56
C GLU A 122 -5.68 14.14 21.48
N LEU A 123 -6.89 13.58 21.60
CA LEU A 123 -7.14 12.36 22.36
C LEU A 123 -6.33 11.19 21.81
N ARG A 124 -6.32 11.03 20.48
CA ARG A 124 -5.56 9.99 19.80
C ARG A 124 -4.06 10.15 20.02
N LEU A 125 -3.53 11.38 20.00
CA LEU A 125 -2.13 11.67 20.32
C LEU A 125 -1.79 11.30 21.77
N LYS A 126 -2.62 11.73 22.73
CA LYS A 126 -2.43 11.44 24.16
C LYS A 126 -2.40 9.93 24.41
N LYS A 127 -3.41 9.21 23.90
CA LYS A 127 -3.53 7.77 24.03
C LYS A 127 -2.38 7.02 23.34
N SER A 128 -1.99 7.44 22.14
CA SER A 128 -0.86 6.82 21.42
C SER A 128 0.48 6.98 22.15
N LYS A 129 0.70 8.13 22.83
CA LYS A 129 1.87 8.31 23.69
C LYS A 129 1.87 7.34 24.87
N ALA A 130 0.73 7.18 25.55
CA ALA A 130 0.59 6.25 26.68
C ALA A 130 0.83 4.79 26.24
N LEU A 131 0.20 4.37 25.14
CA LEU A 131 0.40 3.03 24.56
C LEU A 131 1.87 2.79 24.18
N LEU A 132 2.55 3.78 23.60
CA LEU A 132 3.96 3.66 23.23
C LEU A 132 4.89 3.53 24.45
N LEU A 133 4.56 4.17 25.58
CA LEU A 133 5.29 3.96 26.83
C LEU A 133 5.14 2.51 27.30
N GLY A 134 3.92 1.95 27.20
CA GLY A 134 3.63 0.57 27.54
C GLY A 134 4.40 -0.45 26.69
N THR A 135 4.84 -0.10 25.47
CA THR A 135 5.58 -1.04 24.62
C THR A 135 7.06 -1.19 24.97
N ARG A 136 7.63 -0.35 25.85
CA ARG A 136 9.08 -0.26 26.10
C ARG A 136 9.72 -1.56 26.61
N GLN A 137 8.99 -2.35 27.39
CA GLN A 137 9.46 -3.65 27.92
C GLN A 137 9.06 -4.84 27.03
N GLY A 138 8.69 -4.59 25.77
CA GLY A 138 8.20 -5.64 24.88
C GLY A 138 6.79 -6.13 25.23
N THR A 139 6.02 -5.38 26.03
CA THR A 139 4.67 -5.79 26.47
C THR A 139 3.71 -6.02 25.31
N HIS A 140 3.84 -5.23 24.23
CA HIS A 140 3.08 -5.40 22.99
C HIS A 140 3.23 -6.79 22.36
N LEU A 141 4.32 -7.49 22.63
CA LEU A 141 4.55 -8.86 22.14
C LEU A 141 3.64 -9.87 22.83
N ARG A 142 3.27 -9.58 24.08
CA ARG A 142 2.32 -10.35 24.90
C ARG A 142 0.96 -9.65 24.95
N THR A 143 0.66 -8.76 24.01
CA THR A 143 -0.68 -8.19 23.85
C THR A 143 -1.45 -9.04 22.86
N LEU A 144 -2.61 -9.52 23.27
CA LEU A 144 -3.58 -10.18 22.41
C LEU A 144 -4.46 -9.10 21.78
N PHE A 145 -4.22 -8.81 20.50
CA PHE A 145 -5.00 -7.88 19.70
C PHE A 145 -6.16 -8.63 19.05
N THR A 146 -7.40 -8.24 19.35
CA THR A 146 -8.60 -8.88 18.81
C THR A 146 -9.44 -7.93 17.99
N ASP A 147 -10.23 -8.50 17.08
CA ASP A 147 -11.19 -7.73 16.29
C ASP A 147 -12.26 -8.64 15.65
N GLU A 148 -13.33 -8.03 15.15
CA GLU A 148 -14.37 -8.68 14.34
C GLU A 148 -14.39 -8.18 12.90
N LYS A 149 -14.60 -9.09 11.96
CA LYS A 149 -14.76 -8.74 10.55
C LYS A 149 -15.86 -9.52 9.87
N ILE A 150 -16.62 -8.82 9.01
CA ILE A 150 -17.59 -9.43 8.12
C ILE A 150 -16.92 -9.82 6.80
N PHE A 151 -17.07 -11.09 6.41
CA PHE A 151 -16.69 -11.62 5.09
C PHE A 151 -17.94 -11.99 4.28
N THR A 152 -17.92 -11.73 2.98
CA THR A 152 -19.02 -12.03 2.06
C THR A 152 -18.63 -13.17 1.12
N VAL A 153 -19.61 -13.98 0.68
CA VAL A 153 -19.38 -15.05 -0.32
C VAL A 153 -18.95 -14.51 -1.70
N GLU A 154 -19.30 -13.27 -2.00
CA GLU A 154 -18.93 -12.59 -3.23
C GLU A 154 -17.51 -12.03 -3.14
N ALA A 155 -16.68 -12.35 -4.14
CA ALA A 155 -15.32 -11.84 -4.21
C ALA A 155 -15.29 -10.32 -4.46
N ASN A 156 -14.57 -9.60 -3.60
CA ASN A 156 -14.27 -8.18 -3.83
C ASN A 156 -13.17 -8.04 -4.90
N LYS A 157 -13.54 -8.14 -6.18
CA LYS A 157 -12.61 -7.91 -7.29
C LYS A 157 -12.44 -6.41 -7.55
N ASN A 158 -11.19 -5.96 -7.64
CA ASN A 158 -10.85 -4.59 -8.01
C ASN A 158 -11.01 -4.43 -9.52
N GLY A 159 -12.07 -3.77 -9.97
CA GLY A 159 -12.39 -3.61 -11.40
C GLY A 159 -11.29 -2.95 -12.25
N GLN A 160 -10.27 -2.32 -11.65
CA GLN A 160 -9.12 -1.81 -12.39
C GLN A 160 -8.02 -2.85 -12.63
N ASN A 161 -7.81 -3.77 -11.69
CA ASN A 161 -6.76 -4.79 -11.76
C ASN A 161 -7.28 -6.11 -12.33
N ASN A 162 -8.57 -6.41 -12.12
CA ASN A 162 -9.24 -7.60 -12.64
C ASN A 162 -9.88 -7.29 -14.00
N ARG A 163 -9.05 -7.14 -15.04
CA ARG A 163 -9.51 -6.90 -16.42
C ARG A 163 -9.46 -8.19 -17.24
N ILE A 164 -10.46 -8.38 -18.10
CA ILE A 164 -10.44 -9.43 -19.13
C ILE A 164 -9.98 -8.77 -20.44
N ILE A 165 -8.95 -9.34 -21.06
CA ILE A 165 -8.53 -8.99 -22.42
C ILE A 165 -9.27 -9.91 -23.38
N ALA A 166 -10.08 -9.34 -24.26
CA ALA A 166 -10.87 -10.05 -25.26
C ALA A 166 -10.94 -9.23 -26.55
N MET A 167 -11.14 -9.90 -27.69
CA MET A 167 -11.21 -9.25 -29.00
C MET A 167 -12.52 -8.47 -29.20
N ASP A 168 -13.59 -8.91 -28.55
CA ASP A 168 -14.92 -8.33 -28.64
C ASP A 168 -15.70 -8.48 -27.31
N PHE A 169 -16.84 -7.82 -27.24
CA PHE A 169 -17.70 -7.82 -26.05
C PHE A 169 -18.28 -9.21 -25.72
N GLU A 170 -18.67 -9.97 -26.73
CA GLU A 170 -19.31 -11.29 -26.60
C GLU A 170 -18.33 -12.32 -26.03
N THR A 171 -17.11 -12.34 -26.56
CA THR A 171 -15.98 -13.12 -26.05
C THR A 171 -15.63 -12.72 -24.62
N ALA A 172 -15.70 -11.43 -24.28
CA ALA A 172 -15.47 -10.98 -22.90
C ALA A 172 -16.58 -11.51 -21.96
N CYS A 173 -17.85 -11.45 -22.38
CA CYS A 173 -18.98 -11.95 -21.61
C CYS A 173 -18.90 -13.47 -21.39
N ARG A 174 -18.62 -14.24 -22.45
CA ARG A 174 -18.41 -15.69 -22.37
C ARG A 174 -17.23 -16.08 -21.47
N LYS A 175 -16.18 -15.24 -21.41
CA LYS A 175 -15.02 -15.42 -20.51
C LYS A 175 -15.24 -14.88 -19.08
N GLY A 176 -16.48 -14.52 -18.70
CA GLY A 176 -16.85 -14.23 -17.31
C GLY A 176 -16.84 -12.75 -16.90
N LYS A 177 -17.18 -11.83 -17.81
CA LYS A 177 -17.22 -10.37 -17.53
C LYS A 177 -18.29 -9.94 -16.51
N ILE A 178 -19.40 -10.66 -16.40
CA ILE A 178 -20.52 -10.27 -15.54
C ILE A 178 -20.39 -10.99 -14.20
N LEU A 179 -19.94 -10.26 -13.18
CA LEU A 179 -20.11 -10.66 -11.79
C LEU A 179 -21.51 -10.22 -11.36
N ASN A 180 -22.44 -11.16 -11.36
CA ASN A 180 -23.74 -10.92 -10.73
C ASN A 180 -23.49 -10.68 -9.23
N LYS A 181 -23.83 -9.49 -8.77
CA LYS A 181 -23.87 -9.17 -7.34
C LYS A 181 -25.31 -9.26 -6.88
N THR A 182 -25.52 -10.01 -5.82
CA THR A 182 -26.79 -10.10 -5.11
C THR A 182 -26.97 -8.83 -4.27
N SER A 183 -28.18 -8.31 -4.12
CA SER A 183 -28.43 -7.10 -3.29
C SER A 183 -28.02 -7.30 -1.82
N HIS A 184 -28.07 -8.54 -1.34
CA HIS A 184 -27.68 -8.94 0.02
C HIS A 184 -26.87 -10.24 -0.03
N PRO A 185 -25.55 -10.18 -0.34
CA PRO A 185 -24.73 -11.38 -0.36
C PRO A 185 -24.69 -11.99 1.05
N SER A 186 -24.78 -13.32 1.11
CA SER A 186 -24.59 -14.03 2.37
C SER A 186 -23.22 -13.66 2.96
N SER A 187 -23.23 -13.33 4.25
CA SER A 187 -22.03 -12.90 4.96
C SER A 187 -21.87 -13.65 6.27
N VAL A 188 -20.64 -13.70 6.76
CA VAL A 188 -20.28 -14.29 8.03
C VAL A 188 -19.43 -13.30 8.80
N MET A 189 -19.81 -13.06 10.06
CA MET A 189 -18.97 -12.30 10.99
C MET A 189 -18.00 -13.27 11.67
N VAL A 190 -16.75 -12.84 11.75
CA VAL A 190 -15.65 -13.64 12.24
C VAL A 190 -14.93 -12.86 13.32
N PHE A 191 -14.66 -13.49 14.45
CA PHE A 191 -13.81 -12.97 15.52
C PHE A 191 -12.49 -13.74 15.54
N ALA A 192 -11.39 -13.03 15.76
CA ALA A 192 -10.12 -13.65 16.08
C ALA A 192 -9.17 -12.67 16.80
N GLY A 193 -8.10 -13.22 17.36
CA GLY A 193 -7.01 -12.47 17.95
C GLY A 193 -5.64 -13.00 17.57
N ILE A 194 -4.65 -12.09 17.58
CA ILE A 194 -3.23 -12.43 17.42
C ILE A 194 -2.37 -11.79 18.50
N CYS A 195 -1.27 -12.46 18.82
CA CYS A 195 -0.14 -11.91 19.56
C CYS A 195 1.16 -12.25 18.81
N ALA A 196 2.32 -11.89 19.36
CA ALA A 196 3.58 -12.02 18.63
C ALA A 196 3.99 -13.47 18.31
N ASP A 197 3.52 -14.44 19.10
CA ASP A 197 3.90 -15.85 19.02
C ASP A 197 2.70 -16.79 18.85
N GLY A 198 1.49 -16.26 18.63
CA GLY A 198 0.28 -17.08 18.57
C GLY A 198 -0.96 -16.37 18.04
N LYS A 199 -1.96 -17.17 17.72
CA LYS A 199 -3.27 -16.75 17.21
C LYS A 199 -4.38 -17.59 17.86
N THR A 200 -5.52 -16.97 18.17
CA THR A 200 -6.68 -17.65 18.74
C THR A 200 -7.30 -18.60 17.70
N PRO A 201 -8.26 -19.47 18.09
CA PRO A 201 -9.18 -20.06 17.14
C PRO A 201 -9.90 -18.97 16.33
N LEU A 202 -10.26 -19.31 15.09
CA LEU A 202 -11.09 -18.47 14.24
C LEU A 202 -12.57 -18.74 14.58
N VAL A 203 -13.23 -17.76 15.20
CA VAL A 203 -14.60 -17.92 15.73
C VAL A 203 -15.59 -17.39 14.70
N PHE A 204 -16.52 -18.24 14.27
CA PHE A 204 -17.60 -17.84 13.36
C PHE A 204 -18.86 -17.52 14.16
N VAL A 205 -19.29 -16.27 14.11
CA VAL A 205 -20.51 -15.81 14.78
C VAL A 205 -21.73 -16.40 14.07
N ASP A 206 -22.74 -16.77 14.86
CA ASP A 206 -23.97 -17.37 14.36
C ASP A 206 -24.71 -16.45 13.39
N VAL A 207 -25.28 -17.03 12.33
CA VAL A 207 -25.96 -16.27 11.29
C VAL A 207 -27.18 -15.56 11.88
N GLY A 208 -27.24 -14.24 11.73
CA GLY A 208 -28.33 -13.41 12.27
C GLY A 208 -28.17 -13.01 13.73
N ALA A 209 -27.16 -13.53 14.45
CA ALA A 209 -26.83 -13.07 15.78
C ALA A 209 -26.22 -11.67 15.73
N LYS A 210 -26.75 -10.75 16.54
CA LYS A 210 -26.06 -9.50 16.85
C LYS A 210 -25.09 -9.79 17.99
N ILE A 211 -23.82 -9.42 17.85
CA ILE A 211 -22.89 -9.42 18.98
C ILE A 211 -23.35 -8.34 19.96
N ASN A 212 -24.24 -8.75 20.87
CA ASN A 212 -24.55 -7.98 22.06
C ASN A 212 -23.52 -8.35 23.15
N GLN A 213 -23.58 -7.63 24.26
CA GLN A 213 -22.67 -7.84 25.38
C GLN A 213 -22.67 -9.29 25.89
N GLY A 214 -23.85 -9.90 26.06
CA GLY A 214 -23.97 -11.25 26.59
C GLY A 214 -23.36 -12.30 25.67
N TYR A 215 -23.63 -12.20 24.36
CA TYR A 215 -23.03 -13.08 23.36
C TYR A 215 -21.51 -12.92 23.33
N TYR A 216 -21.02 -11.67 23.35
CA TYR A 216 -19.59 -11.39 23.35
C TYR A 216 -18.87 -12.04 24.53
N VAL A 217 -19.39 -11.85 25.75
CA VAL A 217 -18.77 -12.43 26.94
C VAL A 217 -18.87 -13.96 26.92
N THR A 218 -20.05 -14.53 26.71
CA THR A 218 -20.26 -15.98 26.91
C THR A 218 -19.78 -16.85 25.74
N LYS A 219 -19.93 -16.38 24.49
CA LYS A 219 -19.64 -17.17 23.27
C LYS A 219 -18.30 -16.84 22.63
N ILE A 220 -17.64 -15.76 23.04
CA ILE A 220 -16.35 -15.36 22.50
C ILE A 220 -15.31 -15.35 23.62
N LEU A 221 -15.52 -14.52 24.65
CA LEU A 221 -14.49 -14.37 25.68
C LEU A 221 -14.34 -15.62 26.56
N GLU A 222 -15.44 -16.11 27.14
CA GLU A 222 -15.45 -17.22 28.09
C GLU A 222 -15.20 -18.56 27.41
N SER A 223 -15.83 -18.82 26.26
CA SER A 223 -15.72 -20.12 25.59
C SER A 223 -14.45 -20.28 24.75
N GLU A 224 -13.93 -19.20 24.16
CA GLU A 224 -12.83 -19.29 23.17
C GLU A 224 -11.55 -18.60 23.66
N VAL A 225 -11.64 -17.31 24.04
CA VAL A 225 -10.44 -16.51 24.36
C VAL A 225 -9.82 -16.95 25.68
N LEU A 226 -10.61 -17.15 26.73
CA LEU A 226 -10.11 -17.48 28.06
C LEU A 226 -9.37 -18.82 28.09
N PRO A 227 -9.93 -19.95 27.62
CA PRO A 227 -9.23 -21.23 27.62
C PRO A 227 -7.98 -21.20 26.75
N TRP A 228 -8.05 -20.57 25.57
CA TRP A 228 -6.89 -20.40 24.69
C TRP A 228 -5.78 -19.59 25.37
N SER A 229 -6.13 -18.47 26.02
CA SER A 229 -5.16 -17.60 26.67
C SER A 229 -4.46 -18.28 27.86
N GLN A 230 -5.20 -19.08 28.63
CA GLN A 230 -4.63 -19.87 29.72
C GLN A 230 -3.64 -20.92 29.21
N SER A 231 -3.99 -21.61 28.12
CA SER A 231 -3.10 -22.59 27.48
C SER A 231 -1.86 -21.94 26.85
N HIS A 232 -2.04 -20.85 26.10
CA HIS A 232 -0.96 -20.20 25.34
C HIS A 232 -0.01 -19.41 26.24
N PHE A 233 -0.53 -18.57 27.14
CA PHE A 233 0.31 -17.72 27.99
C PHE A 233 0.76 -18.41 29.27
N GLY A 234 0.00 -19.40 29.77
CA GLY A 234 0.23 -19.99 31.09
C GLY A 234 0.25 -18.91 32.17
N ASN A 235 1.29 -18.91 33.00
CA ASN A 235 1.46 -17.93 34.08
C ASN A 235 2.08 -16.59 33.62
N ARG A 236 2.35 -16.41 32.32
CA ARG A 236 2.96 -15.17 31.81
C ARG A 236 1.96 -14.03 31.87
N HIS A 237 2.39 -12.87 32.36
CA HIS A 237 1.57 -11.66 32.27
C HIS A 237 1.40 -11.21 30.81
N TRP A 238 0.15 -11.04 30.39
CA TRP A 238 -0.26 -10.62 29.05
C TRP A 238 -1.32 -9.51 29.12
N ILE A 239 -1.62 -8.88 27.99
CA ILE A 239 -2.61 -7.79 27.91
C ILE A 239 -3.67 -8.12 26.87
N PHE A 240 -4.94 -8.01 27.23
CA PHE A 240 -6.04 -8.07 26.29
C PHE A 240 -6.31 -6.71 25.65
N GLN A 241 -6.45 -6.67 24.33
CA GLN A 241 -6.83 -5.48 23.59
C GLN A 241 -8.05 -5.76 22.71
N GLN A 242 -9.07 -4.91 22.86
CA GLN A 242 -10.28 -4.87 22.04
C GLN A 242 -10.57 -3.42 21.62
N ASP A 243 -11.38 -3.24 20.58
CA ASP A 243 -11.71 -1.91 20.06
C ASP A 243 -12.79 -1.19 20.92
N GLY A 244 -13.28 -0.06 20.41
CA GLY A 244 -14.29 0.76 21.09
C GLY A 244 -15.76 0.39 20.79
N ALA A 245 -16.06 -0.81 20.29
CA ALA A 245 -17.43 -1.21 19.96
C ALA A 245 -18.36 -1.18 21.20
N PRO A 246 -19.68 -0.96 21.04
CA PRO A 246 -20.61 -0.86 22.16
C PRO A 246 -20.59 -2.07 23.11
N ALA A 247 -20.48 -3.29 22.59
CA ALA A 247 -20.40 -4.52 23.40
C ALA A 247 -19.10 -4.59 24.23
N HIS A 248 -18.00 -4.08 23.68
CA HIS A 248 -16.69 -4.05 24.34
C HIS A 248 -16.67 -2.98 25.45
N ARG A 249 -17.31 -1.84 25.20
CA ARG A 249 -17.42 -0.71 26.14
C ARG A 249 -18.37 -0.93 27.32
N ALA A 250 -19.23 -1.94 27.22
CA ALA A 250 -20.20 -2.22 28.25
C ALA A 250 -19.51 -2.52 29.60
N LYS A 251 -20.09 -1.99 30.69
CA LYS A 251 -19.50 -2.09 32.03
C LYS A 251 -19.23 -3.54 32.44
N ALA A 252 -20.20 -4.43 32.19
CA ALA A 252 -20.05 -5.83 32.57
C ALA A 252 -19.02 -6.58 31.71
N THR A 253 -18.84 -6.24 30.42
CA THR A 253 -17.71 -6.77 29.61
C THR A 253 -16.37 -6.33 30.20
N GLN A 254 -16.22 -5.03 30.50
CA GLN A 254 -14.98 -4.50 31.06
C GLN A 254 -14.66 -5.10 32.44
N GLN A 255 -15.67 -5.28 33.29
CA GLN A 255 -15.53 -5.94 34.59
C GLN A 255 -15.13 -7.41 34.44
N TRP A 256 -15.78 -8.13 33.52
CA TRP A 256 -15.44 -9.52 33.24
C TRP A 256 -14.00 -9.66 32.75
N CYS A 257 -13.55 -8.82 31.80
CA CYS A 257 -12.17 -8.84 31.33
C CYS A 257 -11.17 -8.56 32.45
N LYS A 258 -11.45 -7.59 33.33
CA LYS A 258 -10.57 -7.27 34.47
C LYS A 258 -10.50 -8.39 35.51
N ALA A 259 -11.57 -9.19 35.65
CA ALA A 259 -11.61 -10.31 36.58
C ALA A 259 -10.87 -11.56 36.05
N HIS A 260 -10.82 -11.76 34.73
CA HIS A 260 -10.29 -12.99 34.13
C HIS A 260 -8.94 -12.80 33.41
N PHE A 261 -8.57 -11.58 33.02
CA PHE A 261 -7.33 -11.30 32.30
C PHE A 261 -6.35 -10.49 33.16
N PRO A 262 -5.04 -10.79 33.10
CA PRO A 262 -4.03 -10.14 33.94
C PRO A 262 -3.81 -8.66 33.57
N GLY A 263 -4.12 -8.28 32.33
CA GLY A 263 -4.05 -6.90 31.86
C GLY A 263 -5.10 -6.62 30.79
N LEU A 264 -5.60 -5.39 30.75
CA LEU A 264 -6.60 -4.94 29.79
C LEU A 264 -6.23 -3.53 29.32
N ILE A 265 -6.16 -3.31 28.02
CA ILE A 265 -6.28 -1.96 27.47
C ILE A 265 -7.76 -1.61 27.49
N ALA A 266 -8.14 -0.77 28.45
CA ALA A 266 -9.53 -0.40 28.63
C ALA A 266 -10.03 0.42 27.43
N SER A 267 -11.36 0.41 27.25
CA SER A 267 -11.96 1.06 26.09
C SER A 267 -11.69 2.58 25.99
N ASP A 268 -11.42 3.22 27.13
CA ASP A 268 -11.05 4.63 27.24
C ASP A 268 -9.54 4.87 27.06
N GLU A 269 -8.71 3.83 27.06
CA GLU A 269 -7.28 3.90 26.75
C GLU A 269 -7.01 3.72 25.24
N TRP A 270 -7.83 2.93 24.55
CA TRP A 270 -7.72 2.76 23.09
C TRP A 270 -8.22 4.01 22.34
N PRO A 271 -7.48 4.53 21.35
CA PRO A 271 -7.93 5.69 20.58
C PRO A 271 -9.12 5.35 19.67
N ALA A 272 -10.14 6.20 19.65
CA ALA A 272 -11.33 6.01 18.82
C ALA A 272 -10.99 6.02 17.32
N SER A 273 -11.69 5.19 16.54
CA SER A 273 -11.55 5.09 15.08
C SER A 273 -10.10 4.89 14.62
N SER A 274 -9.42 3.91 15.23
CA SER A 274 -7.98 3.66 15.04
C SER A 274 -7.65 2.28 14.45
N PRO A 275 -8.24 1.88 13.31
CA PRO A 275 -7.93 0.60 12.68
C PRO A 275 -6.46 0.54 12.23
N ASP A 276 -5.83 1.68 11.96
CA ASP A 276 -4.41 1.78 11.63
C ASP A 276 -3.46 1.49 12.80
N LEU A 277 -4.00 1.27 14.00
CA LEU A 277 -3.25 0.84 15.19
C LEU A 277 -3.55 -0.61 15.60
N ASN A 278 -4.62 -1.24 15.13
CA ASN A 278 -4.93 -2.65 15.47
C ASN A 278 -4.27 -3.61 14.45
N PRO A 279 -3.34 -4.49 14.87
CA PRO A 279 -2.74 -5.54 14.03
C PRO A 279 -3.74 -6.36 13.21
N MET A 280 -4.90 -6.64 13.77
CA MET A 280 -5.97 -7.35 13.05
C MET A 280 -6.44 -6.55 11.84
N ASP A 281 -6.75 -5.27 12.03
CA ASP A 281 -7.24 -4.36 11.00
C ASP A 281 -6.20 -4.03 9.91
N PHE A 282 -5.02 -3.54 10.32
CA PHE A 282 -4.07 -2.98 9.35
C PHE A 282 -3.32 -4.04 8.53
N ALA A 283 -3.36 -5.32 8.94
CA ALA A 283 -2.60 -6.38 8.29
C ALA A 283 -3.38 -7.68 8.10
N VAL A 284 -3.79 -8.34 9.19
CA VAL A 284 -4.27 -9.74 9.16
C VAL A 284 -5.56 -9.87 8.35
N TRP A 285 -6.51 -8.98 8.60
CA TRP A 285 -7.76 -8.90 7.84
C TRP A 285 -7.56 -8.59 6.38
N GLY A 286 -6.61 -7.72 6.03
CA GLY A 286 -6.24 -7.44 4.64
C GLY A 286 -5.71 -8.70 3.95
N TYR A 287 -4.81 -9.43 4.62
CA TYR A 287 -4.23 -10.68 4.13
C TYR A 287 -5.30 -11.76 3.89
N LEU A 288 -6.16 -12.03 4.88
CA LEU A 288 -7.24 -13.01 4.72
C LEU A 288 -8.21 -12.60 3.62
N THR A 289 -8.59 -11.32 3.56
CA THR A 289 -9.48 -10.79 2.51
C THR A 289 -8.88 -11.04 1.12
N GLN A 290 -7.58 -10.79 0.95
CA GLN A 290 -6.90 -11.00 -0.32
C GLN A 290 -6.92 -12.48 -0.74
N LEU A 291 -6.66 -13.40 0.19
CA LEU A 291 -6.68 -14.84 -0.10
C LEU A 291 -8.08 -15.33 -0.51
N VAL A 292 -9.11 -14.94 0.23
CA VAL A 292 -10.48 -15.38 -0.07
C VAL A 292 -11.08 -14.68 -1.29
N SER A 293 -10.66 -13.45 -1.60
CA SER A 293 -11.17 -12.71 -2.77
C SER A 293 -10.63 -13.22 -4.13
N THR A 294 -9.77 -14.23 -4.14
CA THR A 294 -9.24 -14.84 -5.38
C THR A 294 -10.27 -15.68 -6.14
N LYS A 295 -11.28 -16.22 -5.44
CA LYS A 295 -12.31 -17.12 -5.99
C LYS A 295 -13.69 -16.75 -5.45
N ASN A 296 -14.73 -17.11 -6.20
CA ASN A 296 -16.10 -17.04 -5.70
C ASN A 296 -16.41 -18.29 -4.87
N TYR A 297 -17.19 -18.14 -3.81
CA TYR A 297 -17.65 -19.24 -2.98
C TYR A 297 -19.10 -19.58 -3.33
N SER A 298 -19.40 -20.87 -3.48
CA SER A 298 -20.76 -21.35 -3.76
C SER A 298 -21.65 -21.36 -2.51
N SER A 299 -21.07 -21.27 -1.32
CA SER A 299 -21.79 -21.30 -0.04
C SER A 299 -20.99 -20.65 1.10
N LEU A 300 -21.69 -20.24 2.16
CA LEU A 300 -21.03 -19.80 3.40
C LEU A 300 -20.14 -20.88 4.01
N GLY A 301 -20.52 -22.16 3.91
CA GLY A 301 -19.70 -23.28 4.40
C GLY A 301 -18.34 -23.33 3.71
N SER A 302 -18.31 -23.24 2.38
CA SER A 302 -17.06 -23.23 1.62
C SER A 302 -16.18 -21.99 1.92
N LEU A 303 -16.80 -20.83 2.18
CA LEU A 303 -16.11 -19.63 2.64
C LEU A 303 -15.49 -19.85 4.03
N LYS A 304 -16.25 -20.39 4.98
CA LYS A 304 -15.77 -20.69 6.35
C LYS A 304 -14.57 -21.64 6.33
N VAL A 305 -14.65 -22.73 5.56
CA VAL A 305 -13.54 -23.68 5.41
C VAL A 305 -12.29 -23.00 4.85
N SER A 306 -12.46 -22.14 3.83
CA SER A 306 -11.33 -21.44 3.23
C SER A 306 -10.73 -20.37 4.14
N LEU A 307 -11.55 -19.68 4.93
CA LEU A 307 -11.09 -18.72 5.94
C LEU A 307 -10.32 -19.44 7.04
N LYS A 308 -10.85 -20.57 7.54
CA LYS A 308 -10.20 -21.38 8.56
C LYS A 308 -8.85 -21.90 8.07
N LYS A 309 -8.80 -22.46 6.86
CA LYS A 309 -7.53 -22.87 6.26
C LYS A 309 -6.53 -21.71 6.16
N ALA A 310 -6.95 -20.57 5.61
CA ALA A 310 -6.08 -19.39 5.49
C ALA A 310 -5.60 -18.87 6.86
N TRP A 311 -6.44 -18.97 7.89
CA TRP A 311 -6.09 -18.63 9.25
C TRP A 311 -5.07 -19.61 9.83
N ASP A 312 -5.29 -20.91 9.69
CA ASP A 312 -4.42 -21.97 10.19
C ASP A 312 -3.04 -21.92 9.51
N ASP A 313 -3.01 -21.58 8.22
CA ASP A 313 -1.78 -21.40 7.42
C ASP A 313 -1.00 -20.11 7.75
N LEU A 314 -1.53 -19.19 8.58
CA LEU A 314 -0.78 -17.97 8.98
C LEU A 314 0.48 -18.33 9.75
N ASP A 315 1.63 -17.98 9.17
CA ASP A 315 2.95 -18.16 9.76
C ASP A 315 3.14 -17.27 11.01
N VAL A 316 3.69 -17.86 12.07
CA VAL A 316 4.04 -17.15 13.31
C VAL A 316 5.06 -16.04 13.04
N ASN A 317 5.99 -16.20 12.09
CA ASN A 317 6.92 -15.12 11.75
C ASN A 317 6.21 -13.91 11.16
N TYR A 318 5.14 -14.14 10.39
CA TYR A 318 4.29 -13.06 9.89
C TYR A 318 3.57 -12.35 11.04
N LEU A 319 2.96 -13.10 11.97
CA LEU A 319 2.32 -12.52 13.17
C LEU A 319 3.31 -11.67 13.97
N ARG A 320 4.51 -12.20 14.17
CA ARG A 320 5.60 -11.52 14.87
C ARG A 320 5.94 -10.19 14.21
N ALA A 321 6.17 -10.20 12.89
CA ALA A 321 6.49 -9.00 12.13
C ALA A 321 5.36 -7.95 12.17
N VAL A 322 4.10 -8.39 12.12
CA VAL A 322 2.93 -7.51 12.24
C VAL A 322 2.91 -6.84 13.63
N VAL A 323 3.08 -7.62 14.70
CA VAL A 323 3.05 -7.09 16.09
C VAL A 323 4.27 -6.20 16.36
N ASP A 324 5.47 -6.55 15.88
CA ASP A 324 6.67 -5.70 15.99
C ASP A 324 6.52 -4.35 15.24
N SER A 325 5.57 -4.25 14.29
CA SER A 325 5.27 -3.00 13.59
C SER A 325 4.41 -2.04 14.43
N TYR A 326 3.72 -2.52 15.46
CA TYR A 326 2.79 -1.73 16.28
C TYR A 326 3.45 -0.49 16.92
N PRO A 327 4.64 -0.57 17.58
CA PRO A 327 5.31 0.61 18.12
C PRO A 327 5.70 1.63 17.05
N LYS A 328 6.06 1.18 15.83
CA LYS A 328 6.39 2.08 14.70
C LYS A 328 5.16 2.87 14.26
N ARG A 329 3.99 2.23 14.21
CA ARG A 329 2.70 2.88 13.91
C ARG A 329 2.32 3.91 14.97
N LEU A 330 2.46 3.58 16.26
CA LEU A 330 2.24 4.55 17.34
C LEU A 330 3.15 5.80 17.19
N LYS A 331 4.44 5.62 16.88
CA LYS A 331 5.36 6.73 16.59
C LYS A 331 4.91 7.56 15.39
N ALA A 332 4.36 6.93 14.34
CA ALA A 332 3.84 7.62 13.18
C ALA A 332 2.62 8.50 13.52
N VAL A 333 1.69 8.01 14.35
CA VAL A 333 0.57 8.82 14.88
C VAL A 333 1.07 10.03 15.67
N ILE A 334 2.09 9.82 16.52
CA ILE A 334 2.67 10.89 17.33
C ILE A 334 3.32 11.95 16.42
N LYS A 335 4.07 11.53 15.40
CA LYS A 335 4.66 12.42 14.39
C LYS A 335 3.59 13.20 13.62
N ALA A 336 2.46 12.57 13.32
CA ALA A 336 1.31 13.19 12.67
C ALA A 336 0.44 14.03 13.64
N LYS A 337 0.86 14.22 14.90
CA LYS A 337 0.11 14.93 15.95
C LYS A 337 -1.32 14.40 16.12
N GLY A 338 -1.50 13.08 16.06
CA GLY A 338 -2.81 12.42 16.15
C GLY A 338 -3.59 12.36 14.84
N GLY A 339 -3.05 12.93 13.76
CA GLY A 339 -3.59 12.78 12.40
C GLY A 339 -3.38 11.38 11.82
N ARG A 340 -3.86 11.19 10.58
CA ARG A 340 -3.57 9.99 9.79
C ARG A 340 -2.11 10.02 9.33
N PHE A 341 -1.48 8.86 9.30
CA PHE A 341 -0.13 8.68 8.79
C PHE A 341 -0.06 7.71 7.60
N GLU A 342 -1.10 6.89 7.42
CA GLU A 342 -1.32 6.11 6.20
C GLU A 342 -2.35 6.83 5.33
N ASN A 343 -2.17 6.77 4.01
CA ASN A 343 -3.11 7.30 3.02
C ASN A 343 -3.27 8.84 2.98
N CYS A 344 -2.14 9.58 3.03
CA CYS A 344 -2.10 11.01 2.71
C CYS A 344 -1.90 11.28 1.21
#